data_AF-A0A937ZMF9-F1
#
_entry.id   AF-A0A937ZMF9-F1
#
_cell.length_a   1.000
_cell.length_b   1.000
_cell.length_c   1.000
_cell.angle_alpha   90.00
_cell.angle_beta   90.00
_cell.angle_gamma   90.00
#
_symmetry.space_group_name_H-M   'P 1'
#
loop_
_entity.id
_entity.type
_entity.pdbx_description
1 polymer ?
#
loop_
_entity_poly.entity_id
_entity_poly.type
_entity_poly.pdbx_seq_one_letter_code
_entity_poly.pdbx_strand_id
1 'polypeptide(L)'
;MPGARGAAPVGHFLNAIAAGRAGRDRAAESEYRTVVEALPGCAAAWRGLAVAQHRLGRTAAADGSIRKARVLEAGAIASVVATLMFHRDDRRAHRLLARAVATNPDCLKAY
;
A
#
# COMPACT_ATOMS: atom_id res chain seq x y z
N MET A 1 -11.03 33.50 -1.05
CA MET A 1 -9.89 33.21 -1.94
C MET A 1 -8.65 33.78 -1.27
N PRO A 2 -7.51 33.07 -1.13
CA PRO A 2 -6.88 32.12 -2.07
C PRO A 2 -6.91 30.67 -1.52
N GLY A 3 -6.78 29.57 -2.26
CA GLY A 3 -5.89 29.29 -3.38
C GLY A 3 -5.01 28.10 -3.01
N ALA A 4 -5.59 26.91 -2.81
CA ALA A 4 -4.83 25.67 -2.79
C ALA A 4 -5.65 24.62 -3.53
N ARG A 5 -5.25 24.37 -4.77
CA ARG A 5 -5.57 23.12 -5.46
C ARG A 5 -5.04 22.01 -4.55
N GLY A 6 -5.87 21.52 -3.64
CA GLY A 6 -5.62 20.27 -2.94
C GLY A 6 -5.64 19.21 -4.02
N ALA A 7 -4.47 18.92 -4.59
CA ALA A 7 -4.35 17.83 -5.53
C ALA A 7 -4.93 16.62 -4.80
N ALA A 8 -5.93 15.97 -5.40
CA ALA A 8 -6.53 14.79 -4.82
C ALA A 8 -5.40 13.81 -4.42
N PRO A 9 -5.59 12.94 -3.42
CA PRO A 9 -4.58 11.93 -3.05
C PRO A 9 -4.03 11.16 -4.27
N VAL A 10 -4.85 11.01 -5.32
CA VAL A 10 -4.46 10.50 -6.64
C VAL A 10 -3.38 11.35 -7.34
N GLY A 11 -3.49 12.68 -7.34
CA GLY A 11 -2.51 13.59 -7.92
C GLY A 11 -1.16 13.52 -7.22
N HIS A 12 -1.15 13.52 -5.89
CA HIS A 12 0.06 13.29 -5.09
C HIS A 12 0.68 11.91 -5.37
N PHE A 13 -0.15 10.87 -5.54
CA PHE A 13 0.33 9.54 -5.88
C PHE A 13 1.03 9.49 -7.25
N LEU A 14 0.46 10.14 -8.27
CA LEU A 14 1.07 10.22 -9.61
C LEU A 14 2.36 11.03 -9.59
N ASN A 15 2.39 12.15 -8.86
CA ASN A 15 3.59 12.97 -8.67
C ASN A 15 4.71 12.18 -7.98
N ALA A 16 4.37 11.38 -6.96
CA ALA A 16 5.33 10.53 -6.27
C ALA A 16 5.99 9.51 -7.22
N ILE A 17 5.20 8.88 -8.09
CA ILE A 17 5.71 7.94 -9.11
C ILE A 17 6.64 8.66 -10.08
N ALA A 18 6.23 9.82 -10.57
CA ALA A 18 7.04 10.62 -11.49
C ALA A 18 8.37 11.06 -10.85
N ALA A 19 8.32 11.52 -9.59
CA ALA A 19 9.50 11.90 -8.83
C ALA A 19 10.46 10.72 -8.60
N GLY A 20 9.95 9.54 -8.24
CA GLY A 20 10.75 8.33 -8.06
C GLY A 20 11.40 7.84 -9.36
N ARG A 21 10.72 7.98 -10.51
CA ARG A 21 11.31 7.69 -11.83
C ARG A 21 12.42 8.67 -12.21
N ALA A 22 12.30 9.92 -11.79
CA ALA A 22 13.31 10.95 -11.99
C ALA A 22 14.48 10.89 -10.99
N GLY A 23 14.53 9.88 -10.12
CA GLY A 23 15.56 9.74 -9.07
C GLY A 23 15.44 10.77 -7.93
N ARG A 24 14.32 11.50 -7.85
CA ARG A 24 14.06 12.51 -6.81
C ARG A 24 13.39 11.85 -5.61
N ASP A 25 14.10 10.91 -4.98
CA ASP A 25 13.49 10.05 -3.97
C ASP A 25 12.97 10.80 -2.73
N ARG A 26 13.57 11.95 -2.37
CA ARG A 26 13.05 12.83 -1.30
C ARG A 26 11.70 13.44 -1.64
N ALA A 27 11.52 13.88 -2.89
CA ALA A 27 10.24 14.42 -3.34
C ALA A 27 9.20 13.30 -3.41
N ALA A 28 9.58 12.12 -3.92
CA ALA A 28 8.71 10.95 -3.93
C ALA A 28 8.23 10.56 -2.52
N GLU A 29 9.14 10.55 -1.53
CA GLU A 29 8.80 10.28 -0.13
C GLU A 29 7.79 11.29 0.42
N SER A 30 7.99 12.59 0.15
CA SER A 30 7.08 13.65 0.60
C SER A 30 5.68 13.48 0.00
N GLU A 31 5.61 13.22 -1.31
CA GLU A 31 4.33 13.03 -2.01
C GLU A 31 3.62 11.76 -1.51
N TYR A 32 4.34 10.64 -1.32
CA TYR A 32 3.76 9.42 -0.75
C TYR A 32 3.28 9.60 0.69
N ARG A 33 3.96 10.43 1.50
CA ARG A 33 3.52 10.78 2.86
C ARG A 33 2.15 11.43 2.85
N THR A 34 1.95 12.44 2.01
CA THR A 34 0.65 13.10 1.84
C THR A 34 -0.45 12.08 1.45
N VAL A 35 -0.12 11.12 0.59
CA VAL A 35 -1.08 10.06 0.19
C VAL A 35 -1.41 9.14 1.35
N VAL A 36 -0.43 8.68 2.14
CA VAL A 36 -0.72 7.76 3.27
C VAL A 36 -1.38 8.46 4.45
N GLU A 37 -1.22 9.78 4.60
CA GLU A 37 -1.94 10.59 5.58
C GLU A 37 -3.41 10.77 5.16
N ALA A 38 -3.66 11.05 3.88
CA ALA A 38 -5.02 11.19 3.36
C ALA A 38 -5.75 9.84 3.18
N LEU A 39 -5.01 8.78 2.83
CA LEU A 39 -5.51 7.43 2.57
C LEU A 39 -4.65 6.38 3.30
N PRO A 40 -4.83 6.21 4.63
CA PRO A 40 -4.05 5.25 5.41
C PRO A 40 -4.20 3.80 4.95
N GLY A 41 -5.31 3.47 4.29
CA GLY A 41 -5.58 2.14 3.73
C GLY A 41 -4.94 1.87 2.36
N CYS A 42 -4.26 2.84 1.75
CA CYS A 42 -3.66 2.66 0.42
C CYS A 42 -2.34 1.89 0.50
N ALA A 43 -2.41 0.55 0.36
CA ALA A 43 -1.22 -0.30 0.38
C ALA A 43 -0.16 0.09 -0.67
N ALA A 44 -0.59 0.53 -1.86
CA ALA A 44 0.29 0.97 -2.93
C ALA A 44 1.12 2.21 -2.53
N ALA A 45 0.53 3.15 -1.79
CA ALA A 45 1.22 4.33 -1.30
C ALA A 45 2.25 3.98 -0.21
N TRP A 46 1.91 3.08 0.73
CA TRP A 46 2.85 2.56 1.72
C TRP A 46 4.04 1.84 1.09
N ARG A 47 3.79 1.05 0.03
CA ARG A 47 4.86 0.37 -0.71
C ARG A 47 5.74 1.38 -1.46
N GLY A 48 5.14 2.38 -2.12
CA GLY A 48 5.87 3.46 -2.77
C GLY A 48 6.75 4.26 -1.81
N LEU A 49 6.23 4.55 -0.61
CA LEU A 49 6.97 5.20 0.47
C LEU A 49 8.18 4.36 0.91
N ALA A 50 7.98 3.05 1.08
CA ALA A 50 9.06 2.13 1.45
C ALA A 50 10.20 2.12 0.41
N VAL A 51 9.86 2.10 -0.89
CA VAL A 51 10.85 2.16 -1.97
C VAL A 51 11.62 3.48 -1.95
N ALA A 52 10.93 4.61 -1.80
CA ALA A 52 11.58 5.92 -1.71
C ALA A 52 12.52 5.99 -0.49
N GLN A 53 12.09 5.51 0.67
CA GLN A 53 12.91 5.46 1.90
C GLN A 53 14.13 4.55 1.75
N HIS A 54 13.97 3.40 1.11
CA HIS A 54 15.08 2.48 0.86
C HIS A 54 16.14 3.11 -0.04
N ARG A 55 15.74 3.79 -1.12
CA ARG A 55 16.66 4.51 -2.02
C ARG A 55 17.38 5.68 -1.33
N LEU A 56 16.76 6.28 -0.31
CA LEU A 56 17.37 7.30 0.55
C LEU A 56 18.27 6.71 1.64
N GLY A 57 18.45 5.38 1.72
CA GLY A 57 19.25 4.71 2.75
C GLY A 57 18.56 4.63 4.12
N ARG A 58 17.26 4.93 4.20
CA ARG A 58 16.48 4.93 5.45
C ARG A 58 15.82 3.57 5.69
N THR A 59 16.64 2.55 5.86
CA THR A 59 16.22 1.14 5.91
C THR A 59 15.17 0.86 6.99
N ALA A 60 15.35 1.37 8.21
CA ALA A 60 14.40 1.18 9.30
C ALA A 60 13.01 1.79 9.02
N ALA A 61 12.96 2.95 8.35
CA ALA A 61 11.70 3.59 7.97
C ALA A 61 11.02 2.81 6.83
N ALA A 62 11.81 2.34 5.86
CA ALA A 62 11.32 1.51 4.77
C ALA A 62 10.69 0.20 5.28
N ASP A 63 11.32 -0.44 6.27
CA ASP A 63 10.79 -1.65 6.91
C ASP A 63 9.46 -1.40 7.62
N GLY A 64 9.29 -0.25 8.28
CA GLY A 64 8.00 0.13 8.86
C GLY A 64 6.91 0.30 7.79
N SER A 65 7.23 0.99 6.70
CA SER A 65 6.32 1.25 5.59
C SER A 65 5.94 -0.03 4.83
N ILE A 66 6.89 -0.93 4.58
CA ILE A 66 6.61 -2.19 3.87
C ILE A 66 5.76 -3.14 4.71
N ARG A 67 5.95 -3.19 6.03
CA ARG A 67 5.07 -3.97 6.92
C ARG A 67 3.64 -3.47 6.86
N LYS A 68 3.41 -2.14 6.91
CA LYS A 68 2.07 -1.56 6.77
C LYS A 68 1.43 -1.92 5.44
N ALA A 69 2.18 -1.82 4.34
CA ALA A 69 1.69 -2.24 3.02
C ALA A 69 1.24 -3.71 3.03
N ARG A 70 2.06 -4.63 3.58
CA ARG A 70 1.75 -6.07 3.63
C ARG A 70 0.51 -6.38 4.46
N VAL A 71 0.32 -5.69 5.60
CA VAL A 71 -0.89 -5.87 6.43
C VAL A 71 -2.15 -5.48 5.66
N LEU A 72 -2.12 -4.33 4.97
CA LEU A 72 -3.25 -3.85 4.17
C LEU A 72 -3.57 -4.76 2.99
N GLU A 73 -2.55 -5.28 2.30
CA GLU A 73 -2.75 -6.24 1.21
C GLU A 73 -3.31 -7.57 1.70
N ALA A 74 -2.84 -8.08 2.83
CA ALA A 74 -3.38 -9.31 3.41
C ALA A 74 -4.86 -9.14 3.80
N GLY A 75 -5.24 -7.99 4.36
CA GLY A 75 -6.64 -7.66 4.64
C GLY A 75 -7.51 -7.56 3.38
N ALA A 76 -7.00 -6.94 2.32
CA ALA A 76 -7.70 -6.87 1.03
C ALA A 76 -7.90 -8.26 0.41
N ILE A 77 -6.90 -9.15 0.52
CA ILE A 77 -7.02 -10.53 0.04
C ILE A 77 -8.06 -11.31 0.86
N ALA A 78 -8.11 -11.15 2.17
CA ALA A 78 -9.11 -11.81 3.02
C ALA A 78 -10.56 -11.44 2.60
N SER A 79 -10.81 -10.16 2.29
CA SER A 79 -12.10 -9.70 1.78
C SER A 79 -12.45 -10.31 0.41
N VAL A 80 -11.49 -10.40 -0.52
CA VAL A 80 -11.71 -11.03 -1.84
C VAL A 80 -11.98 -12.53 -1.69
N VAL A 81 -11.29 -13.21 -0.76
CA VAL A 81 -11.53 -14.63 -0.47
C VAL A 81 -12.95 -14.86 0.06
N ALA A 82 -13.44 -14.01 0.97
CA ALA A 82 -14.81 -14.10 1.47
C ALA A 82 -15.85 -13.97 0.34
N THR A 83 -15.65 -13.04 -0.59
CA THR A 83 -16.53 -12.88 -1.77
C THR A 83 -16.44 -14.07 -2.74
N LEU A 84 -15.25 -14.61 -2.98
CA LEU A 84 -15.08 -15.78 -3.86
C LEU A 84 -15.71 -17.06 -3.27
N MET A 85 -15.65 -17.23 -1.94
CA MET A 85 -16.35 -18.29 -1.22
C MET A 85 -17.86 -18.16 -1.36
N PHE A 86 -18.40 -16.93 -1.31
CA PHE A 86 -19.83 -16.66 -1.54
C PHE A 86 -20.28 -17.05 -2.96
N HIS A 87 -19.40 -16.85 -3.95
CA HIS A 87 -19.66 -17.22 -5.35
C HIS A 87 -19.26 -18.66 -5.73
N ARG A 88 -18.91 -19.53 -4.76
CA ARG A 88 -18.51 -20.93 -4.97
C ARG A 88 -17.27 -21.12 -5.88
N ASP A 89 -16.41 -20.11 -6.00
CA ASP A 89 -15.20 -20.18 -6.82
C ASP A 89 -14.00 -20.65 -5.97
N ASP A 90 -14.15 -21.84 -5.39
CA ASP A 90 -13.35 -22.40 -4.29
C ASP A 90 -11.85 -22.51 -4.65
N ARG A 91 -11.52 -22.77 -5.92
CA ARG A 91 -10.13 -22.90 -6.40
C ARG A 91 -9.37 -21.57 -6.43
N ARG A 92 -10.05 -20.46 -6.63
CA ARG A 92 -9.43 -19.12 -6.59
C ARG A 92 -9.30 -18.64 -5.15
N ALA A 93 -10.34 -18.86 -4.35
CA ALA A 93 -10.33 -18.58 -2.91
C ALA A 93 -9.14 -19.27 -2.22
N HIS A 94 -8.93 -20.57 -2.45
CA HIS A 94 -7.89 -21.34 -1.78
C HIS A 94 -6.45 -20.89 -2.12
N ARG A 95 -6.21 -20.45 -3.37
CA ARG A 95 -4.88 -19.93 -3.81
C ARG A 95 -4.58 -18.56 -3.23
N LEU A 96 -5.60 -17.70 -3.14
CA LEU A 96 -5.48 -16.38 -2.54
C LEU A 96 -5.29 -16.47 -1.02
N LEU A 97 -6.03 -17.37 -0.36
CA LEU A 97 -5.92 -17.67 1.07
C LEU A 97 -4.49 -18.12 1.44
N ALA A 98 -3.91 -19.05 0.69
CA ALA A 98 -2.55 -19.54 0.92
C ALA A 98 -1.51 -18.40 0.82
N ARG A 99 -1.67 -17.47 -0.13
CA ARG A 99 -0.78 -16.31 -0.26
C ARG A 99 -0.97 -15.29 0.87
N ALA A 100 -2.20 -15.07 1.32
CA ALA A 100 -2.49 -14.14 2.41
C ALA A 100 -1.85 -14.61 3.72
N VAL A 101 -2.07 -15.88 4.09
CA VAL A 101 -1.51 -16.48 5.32
C VAL A 101 0.01 -16.52 5.28
N ALA A 102 0.61 -16.85 4.13
CA ALA A 102 2.06 -16.82 3.97
C ALA A 102 2.66 -15.40 4.11
N THR A 103 1.85 -14.37 3.88
CA THR A 103 2.29 -12.96 3.96
C THR A 103 2.07 -12.37 5.34
N ASN A 104 0.93 -12.67 5.96
CA ASN A 104 0.58 -12.31 7.33
C ASN A 104 -0.31 -13.41 7.92
N PRO A 105 0.23 -14.31 8.77
CA PRO A 105 -0.53 -15.42 9.34
C PRO A 105 -1.76 -14.98 10.15
N ASP A 106 -1.72 -13.76 10.71
CA ASP A 106 -2.81 -13.21 11.52
C ASP A 106 -3.88 -12.50 10.69
N CYS A 107 -3.76 -12.43 9.36
CA CYS A 107 -4.74 -11.73 8.52
C CYS A 107 -6.13 -12.38 8.50
N LEU A 108 -6.23 -13.65 8.90
CA LEU A 108 -7.49 -14.41 8.96
C LEU A 108 -8.18 -14.36 10.33
N LYS A 109 -7.51 -13.87 11.38
CA LYS A 109 -8.12 -13.71 12.71
C LYS A 109 -9.04 -12.49 12.81
N ALA A 110 -9.11 -11.68 11.76
CA ALA A 110 -9.86 -10.42 11.73
C ALA A 110 -11.31 -10.57 11.23
N TYR A 111 -11.81 -11.79 11.04
CA TYR A 111 -13.19 -12.10 10.67
C TYR A 111 -13.76 -13.09 11.69
#